data_AF-A0A4U6RGW9-F1
#
_entry.id   AF-A0A4U6RGW9-F1
#
_cell.length_a   1.000
_cell.length_b   1.000
_cell.length_c   1.000
_cell.angle_alpha   90.00
_cell.angle_beta   90.00
_cell.angle_gamma   90.00
#
_symmetry.space_group_name_H-M   'P 1'
#
loop_
_entity.id
_entity.type
_entity.pdbx_description
1 polymer ?
#
loop_
_entity_poly.entity_id
_entity_poly.type
_entity_poly.pdbx_seq_one_letter_code
_entity_poly.pdbx_strand_id
1 'polypeptide(L)'
;MTLSELVDAPWILSTLEAESGSPFVEAFRAAKLTIPTATVFSNSLHLRISLLATGRYLTLVPGSALRFGPGAGLLKALPVTLPRWHLPTAIFTLKGRMLSPVAQVFADCVRDVARPLTQNKRAL
;
A
#
# COMPACT_ATOMS: atom_id res chain seq x y z
N MET A 1 -4.49 -20.54 -1.10
CA MET A 1 -3.20 -19.88 -0.85
C MET A 1 -3.18 -19.37 0.57
N THR A 2 -2.14 -19.65 1.33
CA THR A 2 -1.99 -19.31 2.75
C THR A 2 -0.75 -18.44 2.98
N LEU A 3 -0.63 -17.83 4.17
CA LEU A 3 0.54 -17.04 4.52
C LEU A 3 1.82 -17.89 4.63
N SER A 4 1.69 -19.15 5.05
CA SER A 4 2.83 -20.09 5.17
C SER A 4 3.46 -20.43 3.82
N GLU A 5 2.67 -20.50 2.76
CA GLU A 5 3.17 -20.74 1.40
C GLU A 5 3.99 -19.56 0.83
N LEU A 6 3.94 -18.40 1.48
CA LEU A 6 4.59 -17.17 1.01
C LEU A 6 5.87 -16.83 1.80
N VAL A 7 6.27 -17.64 2.78
CA VAL A 7 7.42 -17.35 3.64
C VAL A 7 8.70 -17.20 2.82
N ASP A 8 8.95 -18.15 1.92
CA ASP A 8 10.17 -18.21 1.10
C ASP A 8 10.02 -17.52 -0.26
N ALA A 9 8.91 -16.80 -0.46
CA ALA A 9 8.70 -16.10 -1.71
C ALA A 9 9.67 -14.92 -1.87
N PRO A 10 10.06 -14.55 -3.10
CA PRO A 10 10.91 -13.41 -3.38
C PRO A 10 10.17 -12.08 -3.17
N TRP A 11 10.24 -11.55 -1.95
CA TRP A 11 9.54 -10.33 -1.57
C TRP A 11 10.28 -9.05 -2.00
N ILE A 12 9.51 -8.09 -2.49
CA ILE A 12 9.90 -6.69 -2.61
C ILE A 12 9.21 -5.94 -1.48
N LEU A 13 9.97 -5.34 -0.57
CA LEU A 13 9.45 -4.61 0.59
C LEU A 13 9.99 -3.18 0.64
N SER A 14 9.31 -2.29 1.37
CA SER A 14 9.84 -1.00 1.83
C SER A 14 10.24 -1.13 3.30
N THR A 15 10.97 -0.14 3.80
CA THR A 15 11.31 -0.05 5.22
C THR A 15 10.07 -0.09 6.10
N LEU A 16 9.01 0.66 5.74
CA LEU A 16 7.74 0.69 6.47
C LEU A 16 7.05 -0.69 6.57
N GLU A 17 7.21 -1.53 5.55
CA GLU A 17 6.63 -2.87 5.52
C GLU A 17 7.46 -3.87 6.34
N ALA A 18 8.79 -3.71 6.36
CA ALA A 18 9.70 -4.57 7.12
C ALA A 18 9.86 -4.15 8.60
N GLU A 19 9.38 -2.97 8.98
CA GLU A 19 9.44 -2.46 10.34
C GLU A 19 8.63 -3.32 11.33
N SER A 20 9.17 -3.49 12.55
CA SER A 20 8.45 -4.15 13.63
C SER A 20 7.16 -3.39 13.96
N GLY A 21 6.06 -4.10 14.15
CA GLY A 21 4.74 -3.48 14.35
C GLY A 21 4.00 -3.19 13.03
N SER A 22 4.63 -3.36 11.87
CA SER A 22 3.91 -3.26 10.60
C SER A 22 2.87 -4.40 10.52
N PRO A 23 1.69 -4.16 9.92
CA PRO A 23 0.73 -5.23 9.66
C PRO A 23 1.28 -6.44 8.89
N PHE A 24 2.31 -6.26 8.06
CA PHE A 24 3.01 -7.36 7.39
C PHE A 24 3.71 -8.25 8.41
N VAL A 25 4.58 -7.64 9.23
CA VAL A 25 5.35 -8.34 10.26
C VAL A 25 4.43 -8.99 11.29
N GLU A 26 3.40 -8.28 11.74
CA GLU A 26 2.45 -8.81 12.73
C GLU A 26 1.61 -9.97 12.18
N ALA A 27 1.30 -9.99 10.88
CA ALA A 27 0.59 -11.12 10.28
C ALA A 27 1.41 -12.42 10.37
N PHE A 28 2.69 -12.38 9.98
CA PHE A 28 3.57 -13.55 10.06
C PHE A 28 3.85 -13.93 11.51
N ARG A 29 4.06 -12.94 12.40
CA ARG A 29 4.28 -13.19 13.82
C ARG A 29 3.06 -13.84 14.49
N ALA A 30 1.86 -13.34 14.24
CA ALA A 30 0.62 -13.93 14.79
C ALA A 30 0.39 -15.36 14.30
N ALA A 31 0.80 -15.65 13.06
CA ALA A 31 0.78 -16.99 12.48
C ALA A 31 1.94 -17.89 12.97
N LYS A 32 2.85 -17.39 13.83
CA LYS A 32 4.07 -18.07 14.29
C LYS A 32 4.97 -18.54 13.13
N LEU A 33 4.99 -17.77 12.05
CA LEU A 33 5.81 -18.02 10.87
C LEU A 33 7.08 -17.16 10.89
N THR A 34 8.11 -17.63 10.20
CA THR A 34 9.28 -16.81 9.89
C THR A 34 8.85 -15.57 9.11
N ILE A 35 9.34 -14.40 9.51
CA ILE A 35 9.07 -13.14 8.80
C ILE A 35 9.90 -13.16 7.51
N PRO A 36 9.29 -12.96 6.34
CA PRO A 36 10.02 -12.97 5.08
C PRO A 36 11.05 -11.84 5.02
N THR A 37 12.22 -12.14 4.44
CA THR A 37 13.24 -11.14 4.15
C THR A 37 13.00 -10.53 2.77
N ALA A 38 13.28 -9.24 2.61
CA ALA A 38 13.18 -8.61 1.31
C ALA A 38 14.33 -9.08 0.41
N THR A 39 13.99 -9.63 -0.76
CA THR A 39 14.95 -9.82 -1.86
C THR A 39 15.32 -8.48 -2.49
N VAL A 40 14.38 -7.54 -2.52
CA VAL A 40 14.59 -6.17 -3.01
C VAL A 40 13.93 -5.20 -2.03
N PHE A 41 14.68 -4.17 -1.61
CA PHE A 41 14.12 -3.03 -0.89
C PHE A 41 13.80 -1.88 -1.85
N SER A 42 12.56 -1.44 -1.91
CA SER A 42 12.17 -0.30 -2.74
C SER A 42 10.82 0.29 -2.34
N ASN A 43 10.72 1.62 -2.33
CA ASN A 43 9.46 2.35 -2.20
C ASN A 43 8.87 2.78 -3.56
N SER A 44 9.55 2.50 -4.67
CA SER A 44 9.08 2.87 -6.01
C SER A 44 8.03 1.88 -6.49
N LEU A 45 6.77 2.35 -6.56
CA LEU A 45 5.67 1.54 -7.08
C LEU A 45 5.91 1.12 -8.54
N HIS A 46 6.52 2.00 -9.35
CA HIS A 46 6.82 1.67 -10.75
C HIS A 46 7.83 0.52 -10.86
N LEU A 47 8.91 0.55 -10.07
CA LEU A 47 9.87 -0.55 -10.01
C LEU A 47 9.19 -1.86 -9.58
N ARG A 48 8.36 -1.80 -8.53
CA ARG A 48 7.61 -2.96 -8.03
C ARG A 48 6.75 -3.57 -9.14
N ILE A 49 5.96 -2.77 -9.85
CA ILE A 49 5.09 -3.24 -10.93
C ILE A 49 5.91 -3.91 -12.05
N SER A 50 7.03 -3.31 -12.45
CA SER A 50 7.91 -3.89 -13.48
C SER A 50 8.50 -5.24 -13.05
N LEU A 51 8.87 -5.40 -11.78
CA LEU A 51 9.37 -6.67 -11.26
C LEU A 51 8.26 -7.72 -11.12
N LEU A 52 7.05 -7.32 -10.69
CA LEU A 52 5.88 -8.20 -10.63
C LEU A 52 5.51 -8.76 -12.00
N ALA A 53 5.66 -7.96 -13.06
CA ALA A 53 5.40 -8.39 -14.44
C ALA A 53 6.31 -9.55 -14.89
N THR A 54 7.44 -9.78 -14.22
CA THR A 54 8.31 -10.95 -14.49
C THR A 54 7.74 -12.27 -13.94
N GLY A 55 6.69 -12.22 -13.11
CA GLY A 55 6.08 -13.39 -12.48
C GLY A 55 6.91 -14.02 -11.35
N ARG A 56 8.02 -13.37 -10.95
CA ARG A 56 9.00 -13.89 -9.99
C ARG A 56 9.03 -13.15 -8.66
N TYR A 57 8.12 -12.22 -8.38
CA TYR A 57 8.18 -11.41 -7.16
C TYR A 57 6.81 -11.26 -6.52
N LEU A 58 6.82 -11.01 -5.22
CA LEU A 58 5.65 -10.61 -4.44
C LEU A 58 5.90 -9.26 -3.77
N THR A 59 4.85 -8.48 -3.55
CA THR A 59 4.95 -7.20 -2.84
C THR A 59 3.60 -6.79 -2.27
N LEU A 60 3.61 -5.75 -1.44
CA LEU A 60 2.42 -5.06 -0.98
C LEU A 60 2.20 -3.83 -1.87
N VAL A 61 0.95 -3.56 -2.24
CA VAL A 61 0.57 -2.34 -2.95
C VAL A 61 -0.68 -1.74 -2.32
N PRO A 62 -0.84 -0.40 -2.31
CA PRO A 62 -2.10 0.20 -1.90
C PRO A 62 -3.25 -0.29 -2.77
N GLY A 63 -4.44 -0.49 -2.21
CA GLY A 63 -5.63 -0.88 -2.98
C GLY A 63 -5.97 0.11 -4.10
N SER A 64 -5.62 1.39 -3.94
CA SER A 64 -5.74 2.40 -5.00
C SER A 64 -4.85 2.12 -6.22
N ALA A 65 -3.69 1.49 -6.06
CA ALA A 65 -2.82 1.11 -7.18
C ALA A 65 -3.45 0.00 -8.05
N LEU A 66 -4.21 -0.92 -7.44
CA LEU A 66 -4.96 -1.94 -8.17
C LEU A 66 -6.17 -1.37 -8.92
N ARG A 67 -6.67 -0.20 -8.50
CA ARG A 67 -7.88 0.43 -9.07
C ARG A 67 -7.56 1.49 -10.10
N PHE A 68 -6.54 2.29 -9.83
CA PHE A 68 -6.24 3.53 -10.57
C PHE A 68 -4.80 3.57 -11.07
N GLY A 69 -3.96 2.61 -10.68
CA GLY A 69 -2.54 2.63 -11.02
C GLY A 69 -2.28 2.24 -12.48
N PRO A 70 -1.22 2.79 -13.09
CA PRO A 70 -0.75 2.31 -14.39
C PRO A 70 -0.33 0.83 -14.25
N GLY A 71 -0.85 -0.03 -15.11
CA GLY A 71 -0.60 -1.47 -15.03
C GLY A 71 -1.48 -2.24 -14.05
N ALA A 72 -2.59 -1.67 -13.56
CA ALA A 72 -3.56 -2.37 -12.71
C ALA A 72 -3.99 -3.75 -13.28
N GLY A 73 -4.15 -3.87 -14.61
CA GLY A 73 -4.48 -5.14 -15.28
C GLY A 73 -3.34 -6.17 -15.32
N LEU A 74 -2.11 -5.78 -14.97
CA LEU A 74 -0.94 -6.66 -14.88
C LEU A 74 -0.76 -7.22 -13.46
N LEU A 75 -1.52 -6.71 -12.49
CA LEU A 75 -1.40 -7.09 -11.09
C LEU A 75 -2.50 -8.08 -10.71
N LYS A 76 -2.09 -9.14 -10.01
CA LYS A 76 -3.03 -10.10 -9.43
C LYS A 76 -2.96 -10.02 -7.91
N ALA A 77 -4.05 -9.56 -7.29
CA ALA A 77 -4.20 -9.64 -5.85
C ALA A 77 -4.26 -11.10 -5.40
N LEU A 78 -3.45 -11.46 -4.40
CA LEU A 78 -3.45 -12.78 -3.82
C LEU A 78 -4.57 -12.88 -2.77
N PRO A 79 -5.28 -14.03 -2.67
CA PRO A 79 -6.35 -14.22 -1.68
C PRO A 79 -5.78 -14.50 -0.28
N VAL A 80 -4.92 -13.59 0.21
CA VAL A 80 -4.34 -13.61 1.56
C VAL A 80 -4.80 -12.37 2.30
N THR A 81 -5.28 -12.55 3.53
CA THR A 81 -5.73 -11.44 4.38
C THR A 81 -4.60 -11.02 5.29
N LEU A 82 -4.26 -9.73 5.26
CA LEU A 82 -3.35 -9.08 6.20
C LEU A 82 -4.12 -8.06 7.03
N PRO A 83 -3.66 -7.73 8.26
CA PRO A 83 -4.22 -6.60 8.98
C PRO A 83 -4.10 -5.31 8.15
N ARG A 84 -5.07 -4.41 8.28
CA ARG A 84 -5.08 -3.17 7.51
C ARG A 84 -4.03 -2.18 8.03
N TRP A 85 -3.30 -1.56 7.11
CA TRP A 85 -2.52 -0.35 7.42
C TRP A 85 -3.46 0.83 7.63
N HIS A 86 -3.27 1.55 8.73
CA HIS A 86 -4.00 2.78 9.05
C HIS A 86 -3.14 3.99 8.67
N LEU A 87 -2.97 4.20 7.37
CA LEU A 87 -2.19 5.32 6.83
C LEU A 87 -3.14 6.38 6.24
N PRO A 88 -3.45 7.47 6.97
CA PRO A 88 -4.37 8.48 6.47
C PRO A 88 -3.73 9.25 5.29
N THR A 89 -4.54 9.54 4.27
CA THR A 89 -4.17 10.52 3.25
C THR A 89 -4.54 11.91 3.75
N ALA A 90 -3.58 12.85 3.75
CA ALA A 90 -3.76 14.17 4.33
C ALA A 90 -3.24 15.30 3.41
N ILE A 91 -3.81 16.49 3.58
CA ILE A 91 -3.31 17.73 2.98
C ILE A 91 -2.43 18.41 4.01
N PHE A 92 -1.14 18.59 3.69
CA PHE A 92 -0.19 19.29 4.56
C PHE A 92 0.01 20.73 4.10
N THR A 93 -0.02 21.67 5.05
CA THR A 93 0.20 23.11 4.80
C THR A 93 1.34 23.62 5.68
N LEU A 94 2.07 24.64 5.21
CA LEU A 94 3.09 25.29 6.01
C LEU A 94 2.46 26.08 7.17
N LYS A 95 2.90 25.80 8.39
CA LYS A 95 2.47 26.52 9.59
C LYS A 95 2.77 28.02 9.44
N GLY A 96 1.81 28.88 9.79
CA GLY A 96 1.97 30.33 9.74
C GLY A 96 1.88 30.95 8.35
N ARG A 97 1.56 30.16 7.31
CA ARG A 97 1.24 30.69 5.99
C ARG A 97 -0.26 30.63 5.73
N MET A 98 -0.83 31.74 5.27
CA MET A 98 -2.19 31.72 4.76
C MET A 98 -2.25 30.90 3.47
N LEU A 99 -3.26 30.05 3.37
CA LEU A 99 -3.55 29.31 2.15
C LEU A 99 -4.13 30.30 1.12
N SER A 100 -3.68 30.25 -0.13
CA SER A 100 -4.27 31.10 -1.18
C SER A 100 -5.72 30.67 -1.45
N PRO A 101 -6.59 31.57 -1.95
CA PRO A 101 -7.95 31.21 -2.31
C PRO A 101 -8.03 30.03 -3.28
N VAL A 102 -7.12 29.96 -4.26
CA VAL A 102 -7.05 28.85 -5.24
C VAL A 102 -6.70 27.53 -4.54
N ALA A 103 -5.75 27.53 -3.62
CA ALA A 103 -5.36 26.33 -2.89
C ALA A 103 -6.46 25.86 -1.92
N GLN A 104 -7.25 26.79 -1.36
CA GLN A 104 -8.43 26.45 -0.56
C GLN A 104 -9.49 25.75 -1.42
N VAL A 105 -9.83 26.31 -2.58
CA VAL A 105 -10.76 25.69 -3.53
C VAL A 105 -10.29 24.29 -3.96
N PHE A 106 -9.00 24.12 -4.24
CA PHE A 106 -8.43 22.81 -4.53
C PHE A 106 -8.61 21.83 -3.35
N ALA A 107 -8.29 22.25 -2.13
CA ALA A 107 -8.43 21.41 -0.95
C ALA A 107 -9.88 20.97 -0.70
N ASP A 108 -10.84 21.86 -0.93
CA ASP A 108 -12.27 21.56 -0.78
C ASP A 108 -12.76 20.59 -1.85
N CYS A 109 -12.36 20.80 -3.11
CA CYS A 109 -12.64 19.88 -4.21
C CYS A 109 -12.09 18.46 -3.93
N VAL A 110 -10.83 18.36 -3.49
CA VAL A 110 -10.21 17.07 -3.13
C VAL A 110 -10.98 16.36 -2.03
N ARG A 111 -11.44 17.09 -1.00
CA ARG A 111 -12.25 16.52 0.10
C ARG A 111 -13.61 16.01 -0.39
N ASP A 112 -14.27 16.76 -1.27
CA ASP A 112 -15.56 16.35 -1.82
C ASP A 112 -15.43 15.09 -2.68
N VAL A 113 -14.40 14.99 -3.52
CA VAL A 113 -14.10 13.78 -4.31
C VAL A 113 -13.73 12.59 -3.42
N ALA A 114 -13.02 12.82 -2.30
CA ALA A 114 -12.61 11.76 -1.39
C ALA A 114 -13.75 11.24 -0.50
N ARG A 115 -14.80 12.04 -0.24
CA ARG A 115 -15.89 11.69 0.70
C ARG A 115 -16.55 10.34 0.37
N PRO A 116 -16.96 10.03 -0.88
CA PRO A 116 -17.55 8.73 -1.22
C PRO A 116 -16.58 7.56 -1.01
N LEU A 117 -15.27 7.78 -1.19
CA LEU A 117 -14.24 6.75 -1.06
C LEU A 117 -14.05 6.29 0.40
N THR A 118 -14.36 7.15 1.36
CA THR A 118 -14.33 6.81 2.80
C THR A 118 -15.54 6.02 3.28
N GLN A 119 -16.68 6.16 2.58
CA GLN A 119 -17.94 5.50 2.91
C GLN A 119 -18.01 4.07 2.34
N ASN A 120 -17.27 3.80 1.25
CA ASN A 120 -17.25 2.48 0.61
C ASN A 120 -16.17 1.57 1.25
N LYS A 121 -16.38 1.16 2.51
CA LYS A 121 -15.43 0.32 3.29
C LYS A 121 -15.21 -1.10 2.74
N ARG A 122 -15.99 -1.53 1.75
CA ARG A 122 -15.89 -2.84 1.07
C ARG A 122 -14.87 -2.87 -0.07
N ALA A 123 -14.22 -1.73 -0.35
CA ALA A 123 -13.45 -1.52 -1.56
C ALA A 123 -11.93 -1.31 -1.31
N LEU A 124 -11.48 -1.22 -0.07
CA LEU A 124 -10.08 -0.97 0.28
C LEU A 124 -9.49 -2.08 1.13
#